data_AF-A0A3B7DJ78-F1
#
_entry.id   AF-A0A3B7DJ78-F1
#
_cell.length_a   1.000
_cell.length_b   1.000
_cell.length_c   1.000
_cell.angle_alpha   90.00
_cell.angle_beta   90.00
_cell.angle_gamma   90.00
#
_symmetry.space_group_name_H-M   'P 1'
#
loop_
_entity.id
_entity.type
_entity.pdbx_description
1 polymer ?
#
loop_
_entity_poly.entity_id
_entity_poly.type
_entity_poly.pdbx_seq_one_letter_code
_entity_poly.pdbx_strand_id
1 'polypeptide(L)'
;MTLDGSAVGRRIVVRHETGGVGPSGGPELNDVLGRVVAVDQQTVQVELRDGRIREIDLTAITTWKPVPERPARRRRAAAISADDLTRITSRGWPAIDSAQLGDWELRASRGFTGRGNSVAVHGSAGLPFVDAVDQVRNFYATHKIPALAQLVVGSSAEREFLDAGWVPKRDYYGGAVVQVADLHATYPRDREAVVSDVVDDEWLAAYRRADEDPVTAREVLQAPRTVGFVSIGTPVRAIARIVVTGEWAGISAVEVDPDARRQGLGRRIVDTSLAWAVEHGADKAYLQTMRSNWVALALYEPYGFVDHHDYRYLEPPSR
;
A
#
# COMPACT_ATOMS: atom_id res chain seq x y z
N MET A 1 12.98 -27.28 17.01
CA MET A 1 12.91 -25.95 17.62
C MET A 1 11.51 -25.44 17.35
N THR A 2 10.66 -25.36 18.37
CA THR A 2 9.27 -24.91 18.19
C THR A 2 9.27 -23.42 17.86
N LEU A 3 8.46 -23.02 16.89
CA LEU A 3 8.28 -21.60 16.57
C LEU A 3 7.39 -20.98 17.66
N ASP A 4 7.84 -19.90 18.28
CA ASP A 4 7.16 -19.24 19.39
C ASP A 4 7.20 -17.70 19.26
N GLY A 5 6.66 -17.00 20.26
CA GLY A 5 6.57 -15.54 20.28
C GLY A 5 7.91 -14.81 20.14
N SER A 6 9.06 -15.45 20.42
CA SER A 6 10.38 -14.83 20.21
C SER A 6 10.73 -14.62 18.73
N ALA A 7 9.97 -15.25 17.82
CA ALA A 7 10.14 -15.09 16.39
C ALA A 7 9.43 -13.85 15.84
N VAL A 8 8.51 -13.22 16.59
CA VAL A 8 7.77 -12.03 16.15
C VAL A 8 8.75 -10.92 15.75
N GLY A 9 8.47 -10.30 14.60
CA GLY A 9 9.32 -9.28 14.00
C GLY A 9 10.53 -9.84 13.24
N ARG A 10 10.81 -11.15 13.25
CA ARG A 10 11.94 -11.73 12.49
C ARG A 10 11.50 -12.18 11.11
N ARG A 11 12.39 -12.03 10.13
CA ARG A 11 12.23 -12.68 8.83
C ARG A 11 12.65 -14.14 8.90
N ILE A 12 11.75 -15.05 8.52
CA ILE A 12 11.96 -16.50 8.58
C ILE A 12 11.54 -17.17 7.28
N VAL A 13 12.06 -18.38 7.05
CA VAL A 13 11.45 -19.36 6.15
C VAL A 13 10.88 -20.49 6.98
N VAL A 14 9.63 -20.85 6.71
CA VAL A 14 8.87 -21.95 7.33
C VAL A 14 8.58 -22.98 6.25
N ARG A 15 8.97 -24.23 6.49
CA ARG A 15 8.53 -25.36 5.70
C ARG A 15 7.38 -26.06 6.42
N HIS A 16 6.25 -26.22 5.74
CA HIS A 16 5.07 -26.84 6.34
C HIS A 16 4.37 -27.81 5.39
N GLU A 17 3.66 -28.77 5.96
CA GLU A 17 2.79 -29.68 5.24
C GLU A 17 1.53 -28.96 4.75
N THR A 18 1.04 -29.36 3.58
CA THR A 18 -0.18 -28.80 2.95
C THR A 18 -1.31 -29.80 2.79
N GLY A 19 -1.14 -31.03 3.29
CA GLY A 19 -2.16 -32.09 3.31
C GLY A 19 -2.22 -32.95 2.04
N GLY A 20 -1.47 -32.61 0.99
CA GLY A 20 -1.34 -33.42 -0.23
C GLY A 20 -0.21 -34.46 -0.18
N VAL A 21 0.02 -35.12 -1.32
CA VAL A 21 1.14 -36.04 -1.55
C VAL A 21 2.13 -35.38 -2.50
N GLY A 22 3.38 -35.25 -2.06
CA GLY A 22 4.46 -34.65 -2.84
C GLY A 22 4.99 -35.57 -3.94
N PRO A 23 5.85 -35.04 -4.85
CA PRO A 23 6.35 -35.77 -6.01
C PRO A 23 7.13 -37.05 -5.68
N SER A 24 7.68 -37.16 -4.48
CA SER A 24 8.43 -38.33 -3.99
C SER A 24 7.57 -39.36 -3.26
N GLY A 25 6.24 -39.19 -3.24
CA GLY A 25 5.30 -40.07 -2.52
C GLY A 25 5.21 -39.81 -1.01
N GLY A 26 5.94 -38.83 -0.48
CA GLY A 26 5.80 -38.35 0.90
C GLY A 26 4.78 -37.21 1.03
N PRO A 27 4.64 -36.57 2.21
CA PRO A 27 3.77 -35.42 2.39
C PRO A 27 4.12 -34.27 1.43
N GLU A 28 3.11 -33.57 0.92
CA GLU A 28 3.30 -32.34 0.16
C GLU A 28 3.74 -31.20 1.07
N LEU A 29 4.90 -30.64 0.78
CA LEU A 29 5.55 -29.60 1.56
C LEU A 29 5.64 -28.31 0.76
N ASN A 30 5.40 -27.18 1.43
CA ASN A 30 5.59 -25.85 0.88
C ASN A 30 6.47 -24.98 1.80
N ASP A 31 7.22 -24.07 1.19
CA ASP A 31 8.07 -23.11 1.89
C ASP A 31 7.42 -21.72 1.86
N VAL A 32 7.21 -21.13 3.03
CA VAL A 32 6.70 -19.77 3.21
C VAL A 32 7.82 -18.90 3.77
N LEU A 33 8.12 -17.81 3.05
CA LEU A 33 9.14 -16.83 3.41
C LEU A 33 8.50 -15.48 3.70
N GLY A 34 8.75 -14.95 4.90
CA GLY A 34 8.19 -13.66 5.29
C GLY A 34 8.57 -13.25 6.71
N ARG A 35 7.95 -12.18 7.20
CA ARG A 35 8.15 -11.67 8.56
C ARG A 35 7.06 -12.22 9.48
N VAL A 36 7.44 -12.75 10.63
CA VAL A 36 6.45 -13.18 11.63
C VAL A 36 5.78 -11.95 12.23
N VAL A 37 4.46 -11.87 12.15
CA VAL A 37 3.68 -10.76 12.73
C VAL A 37 2.94 -11.14 14.00
N ALA A 38 2.59 -12.41 14.15
CA ALA A 38 1.97 -12.96 15.35
C ALA A 38 2.24 -14.46 15.46
N VAL A 39 2.30 -14.95 16.70
CA VAL A 39 2.32 -16.37 17.02
C VAL A 39 1.36 -16.56 18.18
N ASP A 40 0.38 -17.44 18.03
CA ASP A 40 -0.50 -17.85 19.11
C ASP A 40 -0.28 -19.34 19.46
N GLN A 41 -1.23 -19.98 20.15
CA GLN A 41 -1.09 -21.37 20.57
C GLN A 41 -1.24 -22.39 19.44
N GLN A 42 -1.85 -22.02 18.31
CA GLN A 42 -2.20 -22.91 17.20
C GLN A 42 -1.52 -22.51 15.89
N THR A 43 -1.28 -21.21 15.68
CA THR A 43 -0.85 -20.69 14.39
C THR A 43 0.32 -19.73 14.49
N VAL A 44 1.05 -19.62 13.38
CA VAL A 44 1.92 -18.48 13.08
C VAL A 44 1.37 -17.70 11.91
N GLN A 45 1.37 -16.37 12.05
CA GLN A 45 1.06 -15.45 10.97
C GLN A 45 2.35 -14.87 10.39
N VAL A 46 2.56 -15.10 9.10
CA VAL A 46 3.73 -14.64 8.33
C VAL A 46 3.29 -13.64 7.28
N GLU A 47 3.80 -12.41 7.35
CA GLU A 47 3.62 -11.40 6.31
C GLU A 47 4.56 -11.66 5.14
N LEU A 48 3.98 -11.85 3.96
CA LEU A 48 4.67 -12.08 2.70
C LEU A 48 5.25 -10.77 2.15
N ARG A 49 6.12 -10.88 1.14
CA ARG A 49 6.77 -9.71 0.50
C ARG A 49 5.80 -8.66 -0.05
N ASP A 50 4.58 -9.03 -0.39
CA ASP A 50 3.55 -8.15 -0.94
C ASP A 50 2.58 -7.61 0.13
N GLY A 51 2.82 -7.92 1.41
CA GLY A 51 2.00 -7.52 2.56
C GLY A 51 0.82 -8.46 2.86
N ARG A 52 0.61 -9.55 2.10
CA ARG A 52 -0.40 -10.55 2.47
C ARG A 52 0.01 -11.29 3.73
N ILE A 53 -0.95 -11.63 4.59
CA ILE A 53 -0.72 -12.49 5.74
C ILE A 53 -1.02 -13.94 5.36
N ARG A 54 -0.07 -14.82 5.63
CA ARG A 54 -0.24 -16.27 5.56
C ARG A 54 -0.28 -16.83 6.97
N GLU A 55 -1.39 -17.46 7.31
CA GLU A 55 -1.52 -18.24 8.54
C GLU A 55 -1.10 -19.69 8.29
N ILE A 56 -0.32 -20.25 9.21
CA ILE A 56 0.21 -21.62 9.14
C ILE A 56 -0.01 -22.28 10.50
N ASP A 57 -0.61 -23.47 10.51
CA ASP A 57 -0.76 -24.29 11.71
C ASP A 57 0.62 -24.71 12.21
N LEU A 58 0.90 -24.47 13.50
CA LEU A 58 2.17 -24.80 14.13
C LEU A 58 2.48 -26.31 14.08
N THR A 59 1.46 -27.16 14.08
CA THR A 59 1.60 -28.63 13.99
C THR A 59 1.98 -29.10 12.59
N ALA A 60 1.67 -28.31 11.56
CA ALA A 60 2.06 -28.60 10.17
C ALA A 60 3.51 -28.19 9.87
N ILE A 61 4.19 -27.44 10.76
CA ILE A 61 5.56 -26.97 10.53
C ILE A 61 6.56 -28.11 10.72
N THR A 62 7.30 -28.43 9.66
CA THR A 62 8.36 -29.45 9.70
C THR A 62 9.71 -28.84 10.11
N THR A 63 10.01 -27.64 9.63
CA THR A 63 11.22 -26.89 9.99
C THR A 63 11.04 -25.41 9.73
N TRP A 64 11.81 -24.59 10.44
CA TRP A 64 11.93 -23.17 10.15
C TRP A 64 13.32 -22.69 10.49
N LYS A 65 13.73 -21.57 9.89
CA LYS A 65 14.95 -20.87 10.28
C LYS A 65 14.85 -19.37 10.03
N PRO A 66 15.55 -18.55 10.84
CA PRO A 66 15.73 -17.15 10.53
C PRO A 66 16.53 -17.00 9.24
N VAL A 67 16.22 -15.94 8.49
CA VAL A 67 16.94 -15.54 7.29
C VAL A 67 17.36 -14.08 7.41
N PRO A 68 18.33 -13.60 6.62
CA PRO A 68 18.68 -12.19 6.62
C PRO A 68 17.45 -11.31 6.35
N GLU A 69 17.35 -10.22 7.11
CA GLU A 69 16.29 -9.22 6.98
C GLU A 69 16.23 -8.64 5.56
N ARG A 70 17.40 -8.50 4.95
CA ARG A 70 17.55 -8.00 3.58
C ARG A 70 17.91 -9.13 2.61
N PRO A 71 17.15 -9.34 1.52
CA PRO A 71 17.51 -10.33 0.52
C PRO A 71 18.83 -9.97 -0.18
N ALA A 72 19.65 -10.99 -0.47
CA ALA A 72 20.88 -10.83 -1.25
C ALA A 72 20.59 -10.50 -2.73
N ARG A 73 19.48 -11.04 -3.28
CA ARG A 73 18.99 -10.74 -4.62
C ARG A 73 17.56 -10.23 -4.53
N ARG A 74 17.29 -9.06 -5.11
CA ARG A 74 15.99 -8.39 -5.07
C ARG A 74 15.50 -8.18 -6.49
N ARG A 75 14.19 -8.35 -6.71
CA ARG A 75 13.54 -7.89 -7.93
C ARG A 75 13.53 -6.36 -7.88
N ARG A 76 13.83 -5.69 -8.98
CA ARG A 76 13.78 -4.22 -9.06
C ARG A 76 12.35 -3.73 -8.89
N ALA A 77 12.16 -2.59 -8.22
CA ALA A 77 10.84 -1.99 -8.03
C ALA A 77 10.11 -1.75 -9.35
N ALA A 78 10.82 -1.22 -10.35
CA ALA A 78 10.28 -0.98 -11.69
C ALA A 78 9.96 -2.26 -12.49
N ALA A 79 10.36 -3.44 -12.01
CA ALA A 79 10.10 -4.70 -12.69
C ALA A 79 8.82 -5.39 -12.18
N ILE A 80 8.10 -4.83 -11.20
CA ILE A 80 6.82 -5.37 -10.75
C ILE A 80 5.74 -5.09 -11.82
N SER A 81 4.73 -5.96 -11.93
CA SER A 81 3.62 -5.68 -12.84
C SER A 81 2.74 -4.55 -12.27
N ALA A 82 2.05 -3.82 -13.14
CA ALA A 82 1.11 -2.80 -12.67
C ALA A 82 0.06 -3.40 -11.73
N ASP A 83 -0.52 -4.56 -12.08
CA ASP A 83 -1.51 -5.28 -11.25
C ASP A 83 -1.00 -5.62 -9.85
N ASP A 84 0.22 -6.16 -9.72
CA ASP A 84 0.79 -6.48 -8.42
C ASP A 84 1.07 -5.22 -7.61
N LEU A 85 1.55 -4.16 -8.27
CA LEU A 85 1.79 -2.88 -7.61
C LEU A 85 0.48 -2.20 -7.20
N THR A 86 -0.60 -2.31 -7.98
CA THR A 86 -1.93 -1.83 -7.58
C THR A 86 -2.38 -2.54 -6.30
N ARG A 87 -2.26 -3.87 -6.22
CA ARG A 87 -2.54 -4.64 -4.99
C ARG A 87 -1.71 -4.18 -3.79
N ILE A 88 -0.40 -3.96 -3.98
CA ILE A 88 0.48 -3.46 -2.93
C ILE A 88 0.03 -2.07 -2.47
N THR A 89 -0.25 -1.18 -3.41
CA THR A 89 -0.65 0.20 -3.09
C THR A 89 -2.01 0.28 -2.38
N SER A 90 -2.94 -0.64 -2.69
CA SER A 90 -4.20 -0.82 -1.97
C SER A 90 -3.95 -1.16 -0.51
N ARG A 91 -3.04 -2.10 -0.20
CA ARG A 91 -2.75 -2.51 1.19
C ARG A 91 -2.13 -1.39 2.03
N GLY A 92 -1.36 -0.48 1.41
CA GLY A 92 -0.83 0.69 2.12
C GLY A 92 -1.83 1.84 2.31
N TRP A 93 -3.01 1.73 1.69
CA TRP A 93 -4.15 2.64 1.85
C TRP A 93 -5.45 1.84 1.94
N PRO A 94 -5.60 0.99 2.98
CA PRO A 94 -6.71 0.07 3.06
C PRO A 94 -8.03 0.83 3.19
N ALA A 95 -9.08 0.28 2.59
CA ALA A 95 -10.42 0.83 2.72
C ALA A 95 -11.02 0.48 4.08
N ILE A 96 -12.06 1.22 4.50
CA ILE A 96 -12.77 0.92 5.75
C ILE A 96 -13.63 -0.32 5.56
N ASP A 97 -14.33 -0.37 4.43
CA ASP A 97 -15.02 -1.56 3.95
C ASP A 97 -14.42 -1.96 2.59
N SER A 98 -14.20 -3.27 2.43
CA SER A 98 -13.69 -3.83 1.19
C SER A 98 -14.28 -5.20 0.90
N ALA A 99 -14.51 -5.47 -0.38
CA ALA A 99 -14.96 -6.76 -0.87
C ALA A 99 -14.09 -7.22 -2.04
N GLN A 100 -13.78 -8.51 -2.09
CA GLN A 100 -13.07 -9.11 -3.23
C GLN A 100 -14.08 -9.56 -4.28
N LEU A 101 -13.79 -9.28 -5.55
CA LEU A 101 -14.54 -9.73 -6.73
C LEU A 101 -13.57 -10.38 -7.71
N GLY A 102 -13.38 -11.70 -7.57
CA GLY A 102 -12.27 -12.39 -8.22
C GLY A 102 -10.94 -11.78 -7.75
N ASP A 103 -10.14 -11.34 -8.71
CA ASP A 103 -8.94 -10.58 -8.42
C ASP A 103 -9.23 -9.11 -8.13
N TRP A 104 -10.39 -8.51 -8.44
CA TRP A 104 -10.63 -7.08 -8.18
C TRP A 104 -10.93 -6.81 -6.70
N GLU A 105 -10.64 -5.59 -6.25
CA GLU A 105 -10.93 -5.15 -4.88
C GLU A 105 -11.86 -3.93 -4.89
N LEU A 106 -13.08 -4.10 -4.37
CA LEU A 106 -14.05 -3.03 -4.20
C LEU A 106 -13.78 -2.36 -2.86
N ARG A 107 -13.71 -1.03 -2.85
CA ARG A 107 -13.25 -0.25 -1.70
C ARG A 107 -14.19 0.89 -1.39
N ALA A 108 -14.56 1.04 -0.11
CA ALA A 108 -15.34 2.15 0.41
C ALA A 108 -14.74 2.71 1.72
N SER A 109 -14.52 4.02 1.73
CA SER A 109 -14.03 4.82 2.87
C SER A 109 -14.77 6.15 2.91
N ARG A 110 -16.11 6.09 2.87
CA ARG A 110 -17.04 7.23 3.02
C ARG A 110 -16.74 8.45 2.12
N GLY A 111 -16.17 8.22 0.93
CA GLY A 111 -15.84 9.28 -0.03
C GLY A 111 -14.51 10.00 0.21
N PHE A 112 -13.74 9.67 1.26
CA PHE A 112 -12.54 10.41 1.68
C PHE A 112 -11.48 10.61 0.59
N THR A 113 -11.18 9.56 -0.19
CA THR A 113 -10.23 9.62 -1.32
C THR A 113 -10.68 8.71 -2.45
N GLY A 114 -10.32 9.03 -3.69
CA GLY A 114 -10.54 8.12 -4.83
C GLY A 114 -9.92 6.74 -4.62
N ARG A 115 -8.71 6.66 -4.04
CA ARG A 115 -8.04 5.39 -3.72
C ARG A 115 -8.86 4.52 -2.78
N GLY A 116 -9.42 5.07 -1.70
CA GLY A 116 -10.26 4.31 -0.78
C GLY A 116 -11.72 4.12 -1.24
N ASN A 117 -12.12 4.69 -2.37
CA ASN A 117 -13.53 4.75 -2.82
C ASN A 117 -13.67 4.46 -4.31
N SER A 118 -12.92 3.47 -4.80
CA SER A 118 -12.98 3.00 -6.19
C SER A 118 -12.60 1.52 -6.26
N VAL A 119 -13.14 0.81 -7.24
CA VAL A 119 -12.73 -0.56 -7.50
C VAL A 119 -11.29 -0.53 -8.02
N ALA A 120 -10.39 -1.22 -7.34
CA ALA A 120 -9.04 -1.47 -7.82
C ALA A 120 -9.13 -2.62 -8.84
N VAL A 121 -8.91 -2.29 -10.10
CA VAL A 121 -8.98 -3.26 -11.18
C VAL A 121 -7.58 -3.81 -11.43
N HIS A 122 -7.37 -5.05 -11.00
CA HIS A 122 -6.15 -5.81 -11.24
C HIS A 122 -6.51 -7.29 -11.47
N GLY A 123 -5.91 -7.92 -12.48
CA GLY A 123 -6.30 -9.28 -12.89
C GLY A 123 -7.75 -9.39 -13.38
N SER A 124 -8.37 -10.55 -13.14
CA SER A 124 -9.71 -10.90 -13.61
C SER A 124 -10.77 -10.80 -12.52
N ALA A 125 -11.96 -10.29 -12.82
CA ALA A 125 -13.10 -10.32 -11.90
C ALA A 125 -13.64 -11.74 -11.62
N GLY A 126 -13.17 -12.76 -12.36
CA GLY A 126 -13.64 -14.14 -12.23
C GLY A 126 -15.03 -14.40 -12.81
N LEU A 127 -15.64 -13.40 -13.44
CA LEU A 127 -16.99 -13.40 -14.01
C LEU A 127 -17.01 -12.61 -15.33
N PRO A 128 -18.05 -12.75 -16.17
CA PRO A 128 -18.24 -11.88 -17.33
C PRO A 128 -18.23 -10.40 -16.93
N PHE A 129 -17.64 -9.55 -17.77
CA PHE A 129 -17.42 -8.12 -17.48
C PHE A 129 -18.71 -7.37 -17.08
N VAL A 130 -19.82 -7.65 -17.76
CA VAL A 130 -21.12 -7.01 -17.48
C VAL A 130 -21.59 -7.31 -16.06
N ASP A 131 -21.52 -8.59 -15.65
CA ASP A 131 -21.91 -9.01 -14.31
C ASP A 131 -21.00 -8.40 -13.23
N ALA A 132 -19.69 -8.31 -13.53
CA ALA A 132 -18.73 -7.68 -12.63
C ALA A 132 -19.02 -6.18 -12.43
N VAL A 133 -19.33 -5.46 -13.50
CA VAL A 133 -19.71 -4.04 -13.45
C VAL A 133 -21.01 -3.81 -12.67
N ASP A 134 -21.98 -4.71 -12.79
CA ASP A 134 -23.22 -4.62 -12.01
C ASP A 134 -22.97 -4.85 -10.52
N GLN A 135 -22.09 -5.78 -10.14
CA GLN A 135 -21.66 -5.93 -8.74
C GLN A 135 -20.93 -4.69 -8.21
N VAL A 136 -20.04 -4.10 -9.01
CA VAL A 136 -19.38 -2.83 -8.69
C VAL A 136 -20.43 -1.75 -8.41
N ARG A 137 -21.39 -1.54 -9.33
CA ARG A 137 -22.46 -0.53 -9.15
C ARG A 137 -23.28 -0.78 -7.88
N ASN A 138 -23.64 -2.03 -7.62
CA ASN A 138 -24.42 -2.39 -6.43
C ASN A 138 -23.65 -2.10 -5.13
N PHE A 139 -22.38 -2.50 -5.05
CA PHE A 139 -21.54 -2.22 -3.89
C PHE A 139 -21.48 -0.72 -3.59
N TYR A 140 -21.19 0.11 -4.60
CA TYR A 140 -21.09 1.56 -4.43
C TYR A 140 -22.44 2.20 -4.08
N ALA A 141 -23.56 1.69 -4.62
CA ALA A 141 -24.90 2.12 -4.25
C ALA A 141 -25.24 1.80 -2.79
N THR A 142 -24.92 0.60 -2.30
CA THR A 142 -25.10 0.21 -0.89
C THR A 142 -24.32 1.11 0.06
N HIS A 143 -23.10 1.50 -0.33
CA HIS A 143 -22.25 2.42 0.45
C HIS A 143 -22.60 3.90 0.26
N LYS A 144 -23.60 4.22 -0.58
CA LYS A 144 -24.07 5.58 -0.87
C LYS A 144 -22.96 6.52 -1.37
N ILE A 145 -22.05 5.99 -2.18
CA ILE A 145 -20.95 6.73 -2.80
C ILE A 145 -20.93 6.49 -4.32
N PRO A 146 -20.43 7.43 -5.14
CA PRO A 146 -20.33 7.22 -6.58
C PRO A 146 -19.43 6.03 -6.92
N ALA A 147 -19.85 5.22 -7.90
CA ALA A 147 -19.00 4.16 -8.43
C ALA A 147 -17.84 4.75 -9.23
N LEU A 148 -16.62 4.32 -8.92
CA LEU A 148 -15.41 4.70 -9.62
C LEU A 148 -14.55 3.46 -9.87
N ALA A 149 -13.89 3.39 -11.02
CA ALA A 149 -12.92 2.35 -11.34
C ALA A 149 -11.51 2.94 -11.46
N GLN A 150 -10.57 2.45 -10.65
CA GLN A 150 -9.15 2.77 -10.77
C GLN A 150 -8.51 1.84 -11.79
N LEU A 151 -8.03 2.39 -12.89
CA LEU A 151 -7.57 1.63 -14.05
C LEU A 151 -6.19 2.10 -14.50
N VAL A 152 -5.31 1.14 -14.81
CA VAL A 152 -4.00 1.40 -15.41
C VAL A 152 -4.20 1.90 -16.84
N VAL A 153 -3.57 3.02 -17.17
CA VAL A 153 -3.65 3.63 -18.50
C VAL A 153 -3.06 2.70 -19.56
N GLY A 154 -3.81 2.46 -20.63
CA GLY A 154 -3.43 1.57 -21.72
C GLY A 154 -3.69 0.08 -21.45
N SER A 155 -4.25 -0.29 -20.30
CA SER A 155 -4.60 -1.69 -19.98
C SER A 155 -5.79 -2.19 -20.81
N SER A 156 -5.97 -3.51 -20.89
CA SER A 156 -7.17 -4.12 -21.48
C SER A 156 -8.42 -3.78 -20.68
N ALA A 157 -8.33 -3.83 -19.35
CA ALA A 157 -9.43 -3.47 -18.47
C ALA A 157 -9.89 -2.02 -18.72
N GLU A 158 -8.96 -1.08 -18.89
CA GLU A 158 -9.34 0.30 -19.22
C GLU A 158 -10.18 0.37 -20.50
N ARG A 159 -9.78 -0.34 -21.55
CA ARG A 159 -10.52 -0.39 -22.81
C ARG A 159 -11.92 -0.97 -22.61
N GLU A 160 -12.05 -2.07 -21.87
CA GLU A 160 -13.35 -2.69 -21.58
C GLU A 160 -14.30 -1.73 -20.86
N PHE A 161 -13.82 -0.98 -19.87
CA PHE A 161 -14.63 0.05 -19.19
C PHE A 161 -15.02 1.20 -20.12
N LEU A 162 -14.09 1.70 -20.94
CA LEU A 162 -14.38 2.76 -21.92
C LEU A 162 -15.39 2.29 -22.99
N ASP A 163 -15.24 1.07 -23.51
CA ASP A 163 -16.16 0.46 -24.48
C ASP A 163 -17.55 0.27 -23.90
N ALA A 164 -17.65 0.04 -22.58
CA ALA A 164 -18.91 0.01 -21.83
C ALA A 164 -19.47 1.41 -21.48
N GLY A 165 -18.88 2.48 -22.03
CA GLY A 165 -19.37 3.85 -21.89
C GLY A 165 -18.97 4.55 -20.60
N TRP A 166 -18.07 3.98 -19.80
CA TRP A 166 -17.49 4.72 -18.67
C TRP A 166 -16.59 5.84 -19.20
N VAL A 167 -16.54 6.95 -18.48
CA VAL A 167 -15.81 8.16 -18.90
C VAL A 167 -14.76 8.56 -17.87
N PRO A 168 -13.66 9.21 -18.27
CA PRO A 168 -12.69 9.74 -17.32
C PRO A 168 -13.35 10.70 -16.33
N LYS A 169 -13.07 10.52 -15.03
CA LYS A 169 -13.57 11.40 -13.98
C LYS A 169 -13.12 12.84 -14.25
N ARG A 170 -14.08 13.76 -14.36
CA ARG A 170 -13.85 15.13 -14.83
C ARG A 170 -12.87 15.94 -14.00
N ASP A 171 -12.87 15.77 -12.67
CA ASP A 171 -12.01 16.56 -11.78
C ASP A 171 -10.58 16.01 -11.63
N TYR A 172 -10.22 14.98 -12.40
CA TYR A 172 -8.92 14.30 -12.32
C TYR A 172 -8.02 14.64 -13.51
N TYR A 173 -7.80 15.94 -13.74
CA TYR A 173 -7.00 16.44 -14.86
C TYR A 173 -5.53 16.01 -14.78
N GLY A 174 -5.03 15.43 -15.87
CA GLY A 174 -3.62 15.03 -16.04
C GLY A 174 -3.29 13.58 -15.67
N GLY A 175 -4.22 12.84 -15.04
CA GLY A 175 -3.98 11.47 -14.58
C GLY A 175 -3.05 11.38 -13.37
N ALA A 176 -3.06 10.23 -12.71
CA ALA A 176 -2.16 9.93 -11.61
C ALA A 176 -1.03 9.01 -12.07
N VAL A 177 0.15 9.22 -11.51
CA VAL A 177 1.33 8.39 -11.75
C VAL A 177 1.70 7.65 -10.48
N VAL A 178 2.05 6.38 -10.63
CA VAL A 178 2.77 5.62 -9.62
C VAL A 178 4.25 5.74 -9.90
N GLN A 179 5.01 6.26 -8.94
CA GLN A 179 6.48 6.23 -9.00
C GLN A 179 7.01 5.22 -7.99
N VAL A 180 8.13 4.58 -8.34
CA VAL A 180 8.78 3.56 -7.51
C VAL A 180 10.28 3.79 -7.40
N ALA A 181 10.87 3.36 -6.30
CA ALA A 181 12.32 3.38 -6.08
C ALA A 181 12.80 2.09 -5.41
N ASP A 182 14.01 1.64 -5.73
CA ASP A 182 14.73 0.68 -4.89
C ASP A 182 15.43 1.45 -3.77
N LEU A 183 15.24 1.04 -2.51
CA LEU A 183 15.76 1.77 -1.37
C LEU A 183 17.22 1.47 -1.07
N HIS A 184 17.97 2.51 -0.76
CA HIS A 184 19.31 2.42 -0.19
C HIS A 184 19.31 1.76 1.19
N ALA A 185 20.50 1.36 1.61
CA ALA A 185 20.66 0.67 2.87
C ALA A 185 20.34 1.54 4.09
N THR A 186 20.56 2.84 3.99
CA THR A 186 20.40 3.84 5.05
C THR A 186 19.98 5.17 4.45
N TYR A 187 19.29 5.98 5.25
CA TYR A 187 18.93 7.36 4.95
C TYR A 187 19.19 8.21 6.19
N PRO A 188 19.45 9.52 6.05
CA PRO A 188 19.60 10.39 7.20
C PRO A 188 18.27 10.50 7.95
N ARG A 189 18.32 10.50 9.28
CA ARG A 189 17.17 10.80 10.14
C ARG A 189 17.34 12.20 10.68
N ASP A 190 16.32 13.03 10.51
CA ASP A 190 16.32 14.36 11.07
C ASP A 190 16.16 14.30 12.60
N ARG A 191 16.93 15.13 13.32
CA ARG A 191 16.93 15.12 14.80
C ARG A 191 15.70 15.79 15.40
N GLU A 192 15.07 16.70 14.66
CA GLU A 192 13.85 17.40 15.08
C GLU A 192 12.59 16.65 14.62
N ALA A 193 12.73 15.60 13.81
CA ALA A 193 11.60 14.83 13.34
C ALA A 193 11.10 13.85 14.40
N VAL A 194 9.80 13.87 14.62
CA VAL A 194 9.07 12.87 15.40
C VAL A 194 8.45 11.88 14.42
N VAL A 195 8.50 10.59 14.75
CA VAL A 195 7.77 9.54 14.03
C VAL A 195 6.92 8.80 15.04
N SER A 196 5.60 8.88 14.88
CA SER A 196 4.60 8.24 15.73
C SER A 196 3.88 7.13 14.96
N ASP A 197 3.41 6.09 15.65
CA ASP A 197 2.53 5.05 15.08
C ASP A 197 1.03 5.44 15.16
N VAL A 198 0.73 6.50 15.91
CA VAL A 198 -0.60 7.12 15.98
C VAL A 198 -0.58 8.51 15.37
N VAL A 199 -1.68 8.89 14.72
CA VAL A 199 -1.86 10.27 14.26
C VAL A 199 -2.26 11.13 15.46
N ASP A 200 -1.51 12.17 15.79
CA ASP A 200 -1.94 13.13 16.82
C ASP A 200 -2.74 14.29 16.21
N ASP A 201 -3.28 15.15 17.06
CA ASP A 201 -4.12 16.27 16.61
C ASP A 201 -3.31 17.35 15.86
N GLU A 202 -2.03 17.55 16.19
CA GLU A 202 -1.17 18.53 15.49
C GLU A 202 -0.83 18.06 14.07
N TRP A 203 -0.52 16.77 13.91
CA TRP A 203 -0.31 16.14 12.61
C TRP A 203 -1.58 16.19 11.78
N LEU A 204 -2.73 15.85 12.37
CA LEU A 204 -4.01 15.83 11.67
C LEU A 204 -4.42 17.24 11.21
N ALA A 205 -4.22 18.26 12.05
CA ALA A 205 -4.47 19.66 11.71
C ALA A 205 -3.57 20.18 10.58
N ALA A 206 -2.37 19.63 10.41
CA ALA A 206 -1.48 19.98 9.31
C ALA A 206 -1.86 19.30 7.97
N TYR A 207 -2.74 18.29 8.00
CA TYR A 207 -3.17 17.55 6.81
C TYR A 207 -4.47 18.11 6.24
N ARG A 208 -4.38 18.93 5.20
CA ARG A 208 -5.52 19.70 4.64
C ARG A 208 -6.71 18.84 4.22
N ARG A 209 -6.50 17.56 3.87
CA ARG A 209 -7.60 16.67 3.49
C ARG A 209 -8.44 16.20 4.69
N ALA A 210 -7.93 16.33 5.91
CA ALA A 210 -8.67 15.99 7.12
C ALA A 210 -9.70 17.05 7.54
N ASP A 211 -9.63 18.27 6.98
CA ASP A 211 -10.45 19.42 7.42
C ASP A 211 -11.97 19.14 7.37
N GLU A 212 -12.44 18.41 6.35
CA GLU A 212 -13.87 18.13 6.15
C GLU A 212 -14.39 16.98 7.02
N ASP A 213 -13.57 15.94 7.26
CA ASP A 213 -13.93 14.76 8.03
C ASP A 213 -12.70 14.18 8.76
N PRO A 214 -12.31 14.76 9.91
CA PRO A 214 -11.12 14.34 10.64
C PRO A 214 -11.26 12.95 11.25
N VAL A 215 -12.50 12.50 11.53
CA VAL A 215 -12.77 11.18 12.12
C VAL A 215 -12.48 10.09 11.08
N THR A 216 -13.06 10.20 9.88
CA THR A 216 -12.79 9.25 8.79
C THR A 216 -11.32 9.34 8.35
N ALA A 217 -10.74 10.54 8.32
CA ALA A 217 -9.33 10.70 8.01
C ALA A 217 -8.45 9.90 8.98
N ARG A 218 -8.66 10.05 10.29
CA ARG A 218 -7.92 9.34 11.34
C ARG A 218 -8.08 7.82 11.22
N GLU A 219 -9.29 7.33 10.95
CA GLU A 219 -9.56 5.90 10.72
C GLU A 219 -8.78 5.36 9.52
N VAL A 220 -8.87 6.02 8.35
CA VAL A 220 -8.17 5.59 7.12
C VAL A 220 -6.66 5.68 7.26
N LEU A 221 -6.16 6.76 7.85
CA LEU A 221 -4.72 7.03 7.96
C LEU A 221 -4.02 5.97 8.82
N GLN A 222 -4.64 5.55 9.93
CA GLN A 222 -4.07 4.60 10.90
C GLN A 222 -4.38 3.13 10.58
N ALA A 223 -5.24 2.84 9.60
CA ALA A 223 -5.67 1.49 9.30
C ALA A 223 -4.55 0.48 8.94
N PRO A 224 -3.42 0.84 8.29
CA PRO A 224 -2.35 -0.14 8.07
C PRO A 224 -1.68 -0.58 9.36
N ARG A 225 -1.29 -1.87 9.41
CA ARG A 225 -0.59 -2.48 10.56
C ARG A 225 0.72 -1.78 10.93
N THR A 226 1.50 -1.36 9.94
CA THR A 226 2.81 -0.72 10.15
C THR A 226 2.81 0.63 9.45
N VAL A 227 2.49 1.67 10.21
CA VAL A 227 2.38 3.05 9.75
C VAL A 227 3.20 3.98 10.64
N GLY A 228 3.79 4.99 10.03
CA GLY A 228 4.51 6.07 10.67
C GLY A 228 3.96 7.43 10.23
N PHE A 229 3.69 8.28 11.21
CA PHE A 229 3.30 9.67 11.07
C PHE A 229 4.51 10.52 11.41
N VAL A 230 5.17 11.06 10.38
CA VAL A 230 6.37 11.89 10.51
C VAL A 230 5.93 13.34 10.63
N SER A 231 6.47 14.08 11.59
CA SER A 231 6.29 15.53 11.73
C SER A 231 7.61 16.23 12.08
N ILE A 232 7.75 17.49 11.66
CA ILE A 232 8.87 18.38 12.03
C ILE A 232 8.31 19.74 12.45
N GLY A 233 8.86 20.29 13.54
CA GLY A 233 8.59 21.64 14.04
C GLY A 233 7.64 21.68 15.23
N THR A 234 7.71 22.77 15.99
CA THR A 234 6.77 23.08 17.08
C THR A 234 6.38 24.56 16.97
N PRO A 235 5.18 24.90 16.46
CA PRO A 235 4.13 23.97 15.99
C PRO A 235 4.56 23.19 14.74
N VAL A 236 3.88 22.08 14.43
CA VAL A 236 4.14 21.23 13.25
C VAL A 236 4.14 22.07 11.97
N ARG A 237 5.25 22.02 11.22
CA ARG A 237 5.45 22.76 9.95
C ARG A 237 5.55 21.85 8.74
N ALA A 238 5.83 20.56 8.94
CA ALA A 238 5.88 19.60 7.86
C ALA A 238 5.47 18.23 8.35
N ILE A 239 4.76 17.49 7.51
CA ILE A 239 4.28 16.14 7.81
C ILE A 239 4.51 15.19 6.63
N ALA A 240 4.58 13.89 6.94
CA ALA A 240 4.35 12.81 5.99
C ALA A 240 3.71 11.62 6.68
N ARG A 241 3.07 10.77 5.88
CA ARG A 241 2.68 9.42 6.26
C ARG A 241 3.49 8.41 5.48
N ILE A 242 4.08 7.47 6.19
CA ILE A 242 4.83 6.33 5.63
C ILE A 242 4.20 5.03 6.11
N VAL A 243 4.07 4.06 5.23
CA VAL A 243 3.52 2.73 5.55
C VAL A 243 4.48 1.67 5.05
N VAL A 244 4.67 0.59 5.80
CA VAL A 244 5.36 -0.61 5.30
C VAL A 244 4.36 -1.75 5.16
N THR A 245 4.32 -2.35 3.97
CA THR A 245 3.56 -3.57 3.66
C THR A 245 4.48 -4.57 2.99
N GLY A 246 4.81 -5.66 3.69
CA GLY A 246 5.85 -6.59 3.24
C GLY A 246 7.19 -5.88 3.02
N GLU A 247 7.68 -5.87 1.78
CA GLU A 247 8.96 -5.22 1.42
C GLU A 247 8.81 -3.78 0.88
N TRP A 248 7.58 -3.25 0.84
CA TRP A 248 7.26 -1.97 0.20
C TRP A 248 6.94 -0.87 1.20
N ALA A 249 7.50 0.32 0.95
CA ALA A 249 7.19 1.55 1.65
C ALA A 249 6.27 2.45 0.82
N GLY A 250 5.10 2.81 1.33
CA GLY A 250 4.20 3.78 0.71
C GLY A 250 4.35 5.16 1.34
N ILE A 251 4.86 6.16 0.59
CA ILE A 251 4.90 7.56 1.05
C ILE A 251 3.64 8.29 0.57
N SER A 252 2.99 9.02 1.50
CA SER A 252 1.77 9.76 1.24
C SER A 252 1.62 10.95 2.19
N ALA A 253 0.62 11.81 1.96
CA ALA A 253 0.29 12.93 2.84
C ALA A 253 1.50 13.83 3.19
N VAL A 254 2.39 14.06 2.22
CA VAL A 254 3.54 14.96 2.41
C VAL A 254 3.07 16.40 2.25
N GLU A 255 3.07 17.14 3.35
CA GLU A 255 2.70 18.55 3.38
C GLU A 255 3.77 19.38 4.09
N VAL A 256 4.00 20.59 3.56
CA VAL A 256 4.88 21.59 4.17
C VAL A 256 4.10 22.89 4.23
N ASP A 257 4.03 23.46 5.43
CA ASP A 257 3.47 24.76 5.72
C ASP A 257 4.00 25.78 4.70
N PRO A 258 3.12 26.48 3.96
CA PRO A 258 3.50 27.51 2.99
C PRO A 258 4.55 28.50 3.51
N ASP A 259 4.46 28.93 4.76
CA ASP A 259 5.34 29.93 5.36
C ASP A 259 6.72 29.35 5.76
N ALA A 260 6.82 28.02 5.86
CA ALA A 260 8.06 27.30 6.16
C ALA A 260 8.71 26.66 4.92
N ARG A 261 8.20 26.94 3.71
CA ARG A 261 8.75 26.39 2.46
C ARG A 261 10.15 26.93 2.16
N ARG A 262 10.87 26.20 1.30
CA ARG A 262 12.25 26.50 0.86
C ARG A 262 13.30 26.46 1.99
N GLN A 263 12.96 25.87 3.13
CA GLN A 263 13.87 25.62 4.25
C GLN A 263 14.35 24.15 4.31
N GLY A 264 14.15 23.38 3.22
CA GLY A 264 14.56 21.97 3.13
C GLY A 264 13.65 20.97 3.87
N LEU A 265 12.56 21.41 4.51
CA LEU A 265 11.66 20.55 5.29
C LEU A 265 11.11 19.36 4.52
N GLY A 266 10.71 19.54 3.25
CA GLY A 266 10.22 18.43 2.42
C GLY A 266 11.24 17.30 2.29
N ARG A 267 12.51 17.64 2.08
CA ARG A 267 13.60 16.66 1.99
C ARG A 267 13.84 15.97 3.34
N ARG A 268 13.90 16.73 4.44
CA ARG A 268 14.08 16.21 5.81
C ARG A 268 12.98 15.21 6.20
N ILE A 269 11.74 15.50 5.81
CA ILE A 269 10.59 14.61 5.99
C ILE A 269 10.74 13.31 5.19
N VAL A 270 11.11 13.39 3.91
CA VAL A 270 11.30 12.20 3.05
C VAL A 270 12.46 11.35 3.54
N ASP A 271 13.60 11.97 3.86
CA ASP A 271 14.78 11.33 4.45
C ASP A 271 14.39 10.53 5.71
N THR A 272 13.69 11.17 6.64
CA THR A 272 13.23 10.52 7.88
C THR A 272 12.22 9.41 7.62
N SER A 273 11.28 9.62 6.68
CA SER A 273 10.31 8.59 6.30
C SER A 273 10.98 7.35 5.73
N LEU A 274 11.98 7.52 4.86
CA LEU A 274 12.70 6.41 4.23
C LEU A 274 13.65 5.71 5.22
N ALA A 275 14.26 6.45 6.15
CA ALA A 275 15.03 5.87 7.25
C ALA A 275 14.13 4.95 8.10
N TRP A 276 12.97 5.44 8.52
CA TRP A 276 11.98 4.67 9.25
C TRP A 276 11.51 3.44 8.45
N ALA A 277 11.20 3.58 7.17
CA ALA A 277 10.73 2.46 6.35
C ALA A 277 11.78 1.34 6.23
N VAL A 278 13.06 1.70 6.08
CA VAL A 278 14.18 0.76 6.06
C VAL A 278 14.32 0.02 7.38
N GLU A 279 14.18 0.70 8.52
CA GLU A 279 14.19 0.10 9.86
C GLU A 279 13.06 -0.93 10.02
N HIS A 280 11.94 -0.73 9.33
CA HIS A 280 10.78 -1.62 9.31
C HIS A 280 10.83 -2.68 8.18
N GLY A 281 11.98 -2.81 7.51
CA GLY A 281 12.25 -3.90 6.58
C GLY A 281 11.86 -3.62 5.12
N ALA A 282 11.46 -2.40 4.78
CA ALA A 282 11.24 -2.04 3.38
C ALA A 282 12.57 -2.00 2.60
N ASP A 283 12.51 -2.46 1.36
CA ASP A 283 13.62 -2.37 0.41
C ASP A 283 13.23 -1.68 -0.91
N LYS A 284 11.95 -1.36 -1.08
CA LYS A 284 11.39 -0.60 -2.19
C LYS A 284 10.41 0.43 -1.66
N ALA A 285 10.20 1.50 -2.41
CA ALA A 285 9.17 2.46 -2.09
C ALA A 285 8.29 2.75 -3.31
N TYR A 286 7.08 3.19 -3.02
CA TYR A 286 6.16 3.76 -4.00
C TYR A 286 5.54 5.05 -3.48
N LEU A 287 5.07 5.86 -4.41
CA LEU A 287 4.16 6.96 -4.16
C LEU A 287 3.15 7.07 -5.30
N GLN A 288 2.01 7.69 -5.00
CA GLN A 288 0.97 7.98 -5.98
C GLN A 288 0.66 9.47 -5.92
N THR A 289 0.81 10.15 -7.05
CA THR A 289 0.56 11.59 -7.16
C THR A 289 -0.02 11.95 -8.52
N MET A 290 -0.53 13.16 -8.67
CA MET A 290 -0.98 13.67 -9.97
C MET A 290 0.23 14.01 -10.83
N ARG A 291 0.15 13.75 -12.15
CA ARG A 291 1.19 14.18 -13.11
C ARG A 291 1.46 15.68 -13.08
N SER A 292 0.44 16.48 -12.76
CA SER A 292 0.55 17.93 -12.59
C SER A 292 1.27 18.38 -11.32
N ASN A 293 1.55 17.47 -10.38
CA ASN A 293 2.24 17.80 -9.13
C ASN A 293 3.77 17.77 -9.31
N TRP A 294 4.29 18.66 -10.17
CA TRP A 294 5.72 18.75 -10.47
C TRP A 294 6.59 19.00 -9.24
N VAL A 295 6.05 19.67 -8.21
CA VAL A 295 6.75 19.90 -6.95
C VAL A 295 7.02 18.58 -6.22
N ALA A 296 6.02 17.70 -6.15
CA ALA A 296 6.21 16.38 -5.57
C ALA A 296 7.18 15.55 -6.43
N LEU A 297 7.00 15.51 -7.76
CA LEU A 297 7.87 14.73 -8.64
C LEU A 297 9.35 15.15 -8.50
N ALA A 298 9.64 16.45 -8.47
CA ALA A 298 10.99 16.97 -8.25
C ALA A 298 11.55 16.70 -6.84
N LEU A 299 10.69 16.61 -5.81
CA LEU A 299 11.11 16.26 -4.46
C LEU A 299 11.64 14.81 -4.37
N TYR A 300 11.03 13.89 -5.13
CA TYR A 300 11.33 12.46 -5.04
C TYR A 300 12.41 11.99 -6.03
N GLU A 301 12.65 12.72 -7.11
CA GLU A 301 13.69 12.40 -8.12
C GLU A 301 15.07 12.09 -7.50
N PRO A 302 15.62 12.88 -6.55
CA PRO A 302 16.93 12.59 -5.95
C PRO A 302 17.01 11.27 -5.16
N TYR A 303 15.87 10.67 -4.82
CA TYR A 303 15.76 9.39 -4.12
C TYR A 303 15.66 8.19 -5.08
N GLY A 304 15.80 8.43 -6.39
CA GLY A 304 15.73 7.39 -7.42
C GLY A 304 14.31 6.94 -7.75
N PHE A 305 13.30 7.74 -7.41
CA PHE A 305 11.93 7.47 -7.86
C PHE A 305 11.84 7.67 -9.37
N VAL A 306 11.30 6.65 -10.03
CA VAL A 306 11.03 6.64 -11.46
C VAL A 306 9.56 6.31 -11.70
N ASP A 307 9.02 6.79 -12.81
CA ASP A 307 7.67 6.44 -13.23
C ASP A 307 7.55 4.94 -13.48
N HIS A 308 6.49 4.33 -12.96
CA HIS A 308 6.16 2.93 -13.21
C HIS A 308 4.99 2.80 -14.17
N HIS A 309 3.86 3.43 -13.86
CA HIS A 309 2.68 3.43 -14.70
C HIS A 309 1.76 4.58 -14.34
N ASP A 310 0.92 4.98 -15.29
CA ASP A 310 -0.19 5.89 -15.06
C ASP A 310 -1.45 5.12 -14.73
N TYR A 311 -2.29 5.71 -13.89
CA TYR A 311 -3.65 5.26 -13.68
C TYR A 311 -4.63 6.44 -13.72
N ARG A 312 -5.89 6.15 -14.00
CA ARG A 312 -6.98 7.12 -13.91
C ARG A 312 -8.22 6.50 -13.28
N TYR A 313 -9.13 7.38 -12.85
CA TYR A 313 -10.45 7.00 -12.40
C TYR A 313 -11.43 7.17 -13.56
N LEU A 314 -12.17 6.11 -13.87
CA LEU A 314 -13.35 6.19 -14.73
C LEU A 314 -14.61 6.18 -13.86
N GLU A 315 -15.63 6.89 -14.30
CA GLU A 315 -16.97 6.94 -13.70
C GLU A 315 -18.00 6.40 -14.70
N PRO A 316 -19.10 5.77 -14.22
CA PRO A 316 -20.13 5.25 -15.11
C PRO A 316 -20.78 6.40 -15.90
N PRO A 317 -21.34 6.12 -17.08
CA PRO A 317 -22.03 7.13 -17.86
C PRO A 317 -23.14 7.77 -17.02
N SER A 318 -23.28 9.09 -17.15
CA SER A 318 -24.44 9.80 -16.61
C SER A 318 -25.71 9.18 -17.20
N ARG A 319 -26.67 8.80 -16.35
CA ARG A 319 -28.00 8.38 -16.81
C ARG A 319 -28.72 9.53 -17.50
#